data_AF-A0A7W5MK49-F1
#
_entry.id   AF-A0A7W5MK49-F1
#
_cell.length_a   1.000
_cell.length_b   1.000
_cell.length_c   1.000
_cell.angle_alpha   90.00
_cell.angle_beta   90.00
_cell.angle_gamma   90.00
#
_symmetry.space_group_name_H-M   'P 1'
#
loop_
_entity.id
_entity.type
_entity.pdbx_description
1 polymer ?
#
loop_
_entity_poly.entity_id
_entity_poly.type
_entity_poly.pdbx_seq_one_letter_code
_entity_poly.pdbx_strand_id
1 'polypeptide(L)' 'MMNVDVLGQSMAEQLEQILWTARSAGSSLIVSRSQHPDTIGMMMREGLVRERLGHLVLTPKGHARRRKCAPY' A
#
# COMPACT_ATOMS: atom_id res chain seq x y z
N MET A 1 1.93 -16.40 12.24
CA MET A 1 2.48 -16.70 10.90
C MET A 1 2.87 -15.39 10.26
N MET A 2 4.16 -15.16 10.03
CA MET A 2 4.63 -13.98 9.29
C MET A 2 4.49 -14.34 7.80
N ASN A 3 3.59 -13.66 7.07
CA ASN A 3 3.57 -13.77 5.61
C ASN A 3 4.76 -12.97 5.09
N VAL A 4 5.72 -13.70 4.54
CA VAL A 4 6.97 -13.18 4.00
C VAL A 4 6.96 -13.48 2.50
N ASP A 5 6.90 -12.45 1.66
CA ASP A 5 7.01 -12.64 0.19
C ASP A 5 8.45 -13.00 -0.21
N VAL A 6 8.61 -13.33 -1.49
CA VAL A 6 9.81 -13.77 -2.24
C VAL A 6 11.14 -13.06 -1.90
N LEU A 7 11.13 -11.92 -1.20
CA LEU A 7 12.31 -11.14 -0.78
C LEU A 7 12.57 -11.11 0.74
N GLY A 8 11.87 -11.89 1.57
CA GLY A 8 12.12 -11.87 3.01
C GLY A 8 11.46 -10.70 3.76
N GLN A 9 10.69 -9.86 3.07
CA GLN A 9 10.06 -8.67 3.66
C GLN A 9 8.75 -9.01 4.37
N SER A 10 8.61 -8.52 5.60
CA SER A 10 7.36 -8.56 6.34
C SER A 10 6.27 -7.72 5.68
N MET A 11 5.01 -8.09 5.91
CA MET A 11 3.84 -7.33 5.44
C MET A 11 3.88 -5.84 5.84
N ALA A 12 4.49 -5.51 6.98
CA ALA A 12 4.65 -4.14 7.44
C ALA A 12 5.64 -3.35 6.57
N GLU A 13 6.79 -3.94 6.24
CA GLU A 13 7.80 -3.33 5.36
C GLU A 13 7.26 -3.14 3.95
N GLN A 14 6.50 -4.12 3.44
CA GLN A 14 5.84 -4.00 2.14
C GLN A 14 4.80 -2.87 2.12
N LEU A 15 4.00 -2.75 3.18
CA LEU A 15 3.04 -1.65 3.32
C LEU A 15 3.75 -0.30 3.28
N GLU A 16 4.83 -0.15 4.05
CA GLU A 16 5.62 1.09 4.07
C GLU A 16 6.21 1.42 2.71
N GLN A 17 6.77 0.43 2.02
CA GLN A 17 7.30 0.59 0.67
C GLN A 17 6.22 1.03 -0.34
N ILE A 18 5.04 0.40 -0.30
CA ILE A 18 3.89 0.75 -1.16
C ILE A 18 3.40 2.17 -0.86
N LEU A 19 3.31 2.54 0.41
CA LEU A 19 2.89 3.89 0.81
C LEU A 19 3.95 4.95 0.46
N TRP A 20 5.22 4.58 0.48
CA TRP A 20 6.34 5.44 0.06
C TRP A 20 6.34 5.70 -1.44
N THR A 21 6.18 4.68 -2.29
CA THR A 21 6.11 4.86 -3.75
C THR A 21 4.91 5.73 -4.17
N ALA A 22 3.82 5.68 -3.41
CA ALA A 22 2.68 6.59 -3.57
C ALA A 22 3.02 8.06 -3.35
N ARG A 23 4.07 8.38 -2.57
CA ARG A 23 4.51 9.78 -2.28
C ARG A 23 4.83 10.53 -3.58
N SER A 24 5.51 9.87 -4.52
CA SER A 24 5.93 10.44 -5.80
C SER A 24 4.76 10.60 -6.79
N ALA A 25 3.70 9.79 -6.64
CA ALA A 25 2.55 9.74 -7.55
C ALA A 25 1.29 10.47 -7.03
N GLY A 26 1.38 11.15 -5.88
CA GLY A 26 0.26 11.89 -5.28
C GLY A 26 -0.76 11.01 -4.57
N SER A 27 -1.97 10.90 -5.13
CA SER A 27 -3.10 10.10 -4.59
C SER A 27 -3.26 8.74 -5.28
N SER A 28 -2.63 8.58 -6.44
CA SER A 28 -2.65 7.33 -7.20
C SER A 28 -1.52 6.42 -6.71
N LEU A 29 -1.85 5.18 -6.40
CA LEU A 29 -0.83 4.15 -6.17
C LEU A 29 -0.50 3.55 -7.53
N ILE A 30 0.71 3.81 -8.02
CA ILE A 30 1.26 3.08 -9.18
C ILE A 30 1.85 1.78 -8.63
N VAL A 31 0.99 0.87 -8.16
CA VAL A 31 1.38 -0.45 -7.67
C VAL A 31 0.48 -1.49 -8.31
N SER A 32 1.10 -2.49 -8.94
CA SER A 32 0.36 -3.60 -9.53
C SER A 32 -0.14 -4.55 -8.43
N ARG A 33 -1.41 -4.99 -8.54
CA ARG A 33 -2.01 -6.00 -7.64
C ARG A 33 -1.21 -7.29 -7.59
N SER A 34 -0.53 -7.65 -8.68
CA SER A 34 0.26 -8.87 -8.79
C SER A 34 1.59 -8.83 -8.03
N GLN A 35 2.04 -7.64 -7.59
CA GLN A 35 3.34 -7.49 -6.96
C GLN A 35 3.31 -7.81 -5.46
N HIS A 36 2.18 -7.51 -4.79
CA HIS A 36 1.97 -7.74 -3.34
C HIS A 36 0.50 -8.09 -3.03
N PRO A 37 0.01 -9.26 -3.47
CA PRO A 37 -1.41 -9.59 -3.42
C PRO A 37 -1.99 -9.60 -1.99
N ASP A 38 -1.24 -10.13 -1.03
CA ASP A 38 -1.67 -10.21 0.38
C ASP A 38 -1.73 -8.84 1.05
N THR A 39 -0.68 -8.04 0.88
CA THR A 39 -0.59 -6.67 1.43
C THR A 39 -1.66 -5.78 0.84
N ILE A 40 -1.88 -5.84 -0.47
CA ILE A 40 -2.95 -5.08 -1.14
C ILE A 40 -4.33 -5.57 -0.67
N GLY A 41 -4.52 -6.88 -0.55
CA GLY A 41 -5.76 -7.46 -0.01
C GLY A 41 -6.06 -6.95 1.40
N MET A 42 -5.04 -6.85 2.26
CA MET A 42 -5.17 -6.22 3.58
C MET A 42 -5.53 -4.73 3.47
N MET A 43 -4.83 -3.95 2.64
CA MET A 43 -5.11 -2.52 2.47
C MET A 43 -6.53 -2.24 1.97
N MET A 44 -7.06 -3.11 1.08
CA MET A 44 -8.44 -3.03 0.60
C MET A 44 -9.43 -3.36 1.72
N ARG A 45 -9.21 -4.46 2.46
CA ARG A 45 -10.07 -4.85 3.61
C ARG A 45 -10.11 -3.78 4.70
N GLU A 46 -8.98 -3.13 4.97
CA GLU A 46 -8.90 -2.05 5.95
C GLU A 46 -9.40 -0.68 5.41
N GLY A 47 -9.76 -0.59 4.13
CA GLY A 47 -10.24 0.65 3.51
C GLY A 47 -9.17 1.72 3.36
N LEU A 48 -7.88 1.33 3.30
CA LEU A 48 -6.75 2.24 3.06
C LEU A 48 -6.64 2.60 1.57
N VAL A 49 -7.03 1.67 0.69
CA VAL A 49 -7.02 1.85 -0.76
C VAL A 49 -8.35 1.42 -1.35
N ARG A 50 -8.67 1.95 -2.53
CA ARG A 50 -9.81 1.50 -3.33
C ARG A 50 -9.40 1.40 -4.79
N GLU A 51 -10.15 0.60 -5.55
CA GLU A 51 -9.97 0.53 -7.00
C GLU A 51 -10.72 1.68 -7.68
N ARG A 52 -10.06 2.31 -8.66
CA ARG A 52 -10.63 3.37 -9.50
C ARG A 52 -10.00 3.27 -10.88
N LEU A 53 -10.83 3.04 -11.91
CA LEU A 53 -10.39 2.92 -13.32
C LEU A 53 -9.29 1.86 -13.53
N GLY A 54 -9.36 0.73 -12.82
CA GLY A 54 -8.34 -0.33 -12.88
C GLY A 54 -7.04 -0.04 -12.13
N HIS A 55 -6.96 1.08 -11.42
CA HIS A 55 -5.82 1.45 -10.57
C HIS A 55 -6.21 1.45 -9.09
N LEU A 56 -5.23 1.25 -8.21
CA LEU A 56 -5.41 1.47 -6.79
C LEU A 56 -5.17 2.95 -6.46
N VAL A 57 -6.06 3.52 -5.67
CA VAL A 57 -5.93 4.90 -5.18
C VAL A 57 -6.07 4.94 -3.67
N LEU A 58 -5.31 5.82 -3.03
CA LEU A 58 -5.40 6.02 -1.58
C LEU A 58 -6.76 6.62 -1.23
N THR A 59 -7.38 6.11 -0.16
CA THR A 59 -8.52 6.76 0.48
C THR A 59 -8.04 7.89 1.41
N PRO A 60 -8.92 8.74 1.95
CA PRO A 60 -8.53 9.67 3.02
C PRO A 60 -7.89 8.98 4.23
N LYS A 61 -8.35 7.76 4.57
CA LYS A 61 -7.76 6.91 5.62
C LYS A 61 -6.35 6.45 5.22
N GLY A 62 -6.16 5.99 3.99
CA GLY A 62 -4.85 5.65 3.43
C GLY A 62 -3.89 6.82 3.44
N HIS A 63 -4.35 8.01 3.05
CA HIS A 63 -3.56 9.25 3.11
C HIS A 63 -3.16 9.61 4.54
N ALA A 64 -4.07 9.47 5.51
CA ALA A 64 -3.75 9.70 6.92
C ALA A 64 -2.72 8.70 7.45
N ARG A 65 -2.84 7.41 7.10
CA ARG A 65 -1.86 6.37 7.46
C ARG A 65 -0.50 6.66 6.81
N ARG A 66 -0.47 7.00 5.51
CA ARG A 66 0.74 7.41 4.80
C ARG A 66 1.45 8.56 5.51
N ARG A 67 0.72 9.60 5.93
CA ARG A 67 1.30 10.74 6.66
C ARG A 67 1.92 10.34 8.00
N LYS A 68 1.41 9.29 8.66
CA LYS A 68 2.00 8.74 9.90
C LYS A 68 3.21 7.86 9.64
N CYS A 69 3.28 7.24 8.46
CA CYS A 69 4.40 6.41 8.03
C CYS A 69 5.54 7.21 7.40
N ALA A 70 5.33 8.48 7.05
CA ALA A 70 6.40 9.32 6.50
C ALA A 70 7.38 9.72 7.63
N PRO A 71 8.64 9.28 7.60
CA PRO A 71 9.66 9.85 8.45
C PRO A 71 10.23 11.05 7.69
N TYR A 72 9.97 12.28 8.14
CA TYR A 72 10.61 13.51 7.65
C TYR A 72 10.54 13.76 6.11
#